data_AF-A0A1H2BQR3-F1
#
_entry.id   AF-A0A1H2BQR3-F1
#
_cell.length_a   1.000
_cell.length_b   1.000
_cell.length_c   1.000
_cell.angle_alpha   90.00
_cell.angle_beta   90.00
_cell.angle_gamma   90.00
#
_symmetry.space_group_name_H-M   'P 1'
#
loop_
_entity.id
_entity.type
_entity.pdbx_description
1 polymer ?
#
loop_
_entity_poly.entity_id
_entity_poly.type
_entity_poly.pdbx_seq_one_letter_code
_entity_poly.pdbx_strand_id
1 'polypeptide(L)'
;MEKPGLMVMKKGVLLLLVFCFLVFTTNAQDFGGIQSLISRRLPGLKNKVVFEKIPGETKTDTAVYYTKDAKLFIKANTLNAASFALNDYLKKYCNSSFSHTGDNIHIPEILPQANKP
;
A
#
# COMPACT_ATOMS: atom_id res chain seq x y z
N MET A 1 -17.49 -53.65 -21.58
CA MET A 1 -18.48 -52.99 -20.69
C MET A 1 -17.73 -52.03 -19.79
N GLU A 2 -17.58 -50.80 -20.25
CA GLU A 2 -16.78 -49.76 -19.60
C GLU A 2 -17.61 -49.15 -18.46
N LYS A 3 -17.12 -49.20 -17.22
CA LYS A 3 -17.87 -48.77 -16.02
C LYS A 3 -18.08 -47.24 -16.07
N PRO A 4 -19.31 -46.74 -16.31
CA PRO A 4 -19.56 -45.31 -16.50
C PRO A 4 -19.38 -44.48 -15.22
N GLY A 5 -19.36 -45.11 -14.04
CA GLY A 5 -19.23 -44.42 -12.74
C GLY A 5 -17.82 -43.93 -12.40
N LEU A 6 -16.75 -44.59 -12.89
CA LEU A 6 -15.38 -44.24 -12.54
C LEU A 6 -14.92 -42.92 -13.21
N MET A 7 -15.46 -42.62 -14.39
CA MET A 7 -15.13 -41.42 -15.16
C MET A 7 -15.81 -40.16 -14.60
N VAL A 8 -16.98 -40.28 -13.97
CA VAL A 8 -17.73 -39.17 -13.36
C VAL A 8 -17.08 -38.71 -12.05
N MET A 9 -16.62 -39.65 -11.22
CA MET A 9 -16.01 -39.35 -9.91
C MET A 9 -14.65 -38.64 -10.06
N LYS A 10 -13.84 -39.01 -11.07
CA LYS A 10 -12.59 -38.31 -11.42
C LYS A 10 -12.83 -36.87 -11.91
N LYS A 11 -13.88 -36.64 -12.70
CA LYS A 11 -14.25 -35.31 -13.21
C LYS A 11 -14.77 -34.40 -12.09
N GLY A 12 -15.56 -34.95 -11.15
CA GLY A 12 -16.04 -34.23 -9.97
C GLY A 12 -14.91 -33.82 -9.02
N VAL A 13 -13.95 -34.71 -8.77
CA VAL A 13 -12.76 -34.40 -7.98
C VAL A 13 -11.90 -33.33 -8.66
N LEU A 14 -11.71 -33.42 -9.99
CA LEU A 14 -10.97 -32.42 -10.76
C LEU A 14 -11.67 -31.04 -10.70
N LEU A 15 -12.99 -30.99 -10.81
CA LEU A 15 -13.77 -29.76 -10.72
C LEU A 15 -13.68 -29.11 -9.33
N LEU A 16 -13.72 -29.93 -8.26
CA LEU A 16 -13.57 -29.47 -6.88
C LEU A 16 -12.18 -28.89 -6.62
N LEU A 17 -11.14 -29.51 -7.18
CA LEU A 17 -9.76 -29.08 -7.06
C LEU A 17 -9.53 -27.72 -7.75
N VAL A 18 -10.12 -27.51 -8.93
CA VAL A 18 -10.11 -26.21 -9.63
C VAL A 18 -10.85 -25.12 -8.84
N PHE A 19 -11.98 -25.45 -8.21
CA PHE A 19 -12.74 -24.51 -7.38
C PHE A 19 -11.97 -24.10 -6.11
N CYS A 20 -11.24 -25.04 -5.49
CA CYS A 20 -10.36 -24.74 -4.35
C CYS A 20 -9.18 -23.82 -4.71
N PHE A 21 -8.70 -23.79 -5.95
CA PHE A 21 -7.65 -22.85 -6.35
C PHE A 21 -8.15 -21.41 -6.53
N LEU A 22 -9.43 -21.21 -6.85
CA LEU A 22 -10.00 -19.88 -7.08
C LEU A 22 -10.24 -19.08 -5.78
N VAL A 23 -10.30 -19.74 -4.62
CA VAL A 23 -10.56 -19.08 -3.33
C VAL A 23 -9.31 -18.50 -2.65
N PHE A 24 -8.12 -18.75 -3.18
CA PHE A 24 -6.87 -18.17 -2.66
C PHE A 24 -6.56 -16.80 -3.27
N THR A 25 -7.51 -15.87 -3.23
CA THR A 25 -7.19 -14.46 -3.51
C THR A 25 -6.64 -13.83 -2.23
N THR A 26 -5.33 -13.81 -2.09
CA THR A 26 -4.67 -13.09 -1.00
C THR A 26 -4.85 -11.58 -1.24
N ASN A 27 -5.66 -10.91 -0.42
CA ASN A 27 -5.71 -9.44 -0.40
C ASN A 27 -4.43 -8.90 0.25
N ALA A 28 -3.35 -8.84 -0.53
CA ALA A 28 -2.18 -8.06 -0.17
C ALA A 28 -2.61 -6.58 -0.12
N GLN A 29 -2.22 -5.88 0.95
CA GLN A 29 -2.55 -4.45 1.06
C GLN A 29 -1.81 -3.70 -0.04
N ASP A 30 -2.56 -3.09 -0.95
CA ASP A 30 -2.01 -2.40 -2.10
C ASP A 30 -1.84 -0.90 -1.80
N PHE A 31 -0.61 -0.41 -1.91
CA PHE A 31 -0.27 1.01 -1.79
C PHE A 31 -0.25 1.74 -3.15
N GLY A 32 -0.59 1.06 -4.25
CA GLY A 32 -0.58 1.58 -5.61
C GLY A 32 -1.42 2.86 -5.80
N GLY A 33 -2.52 2.99 -5.04
CA GLY A 33 -3.33 4.21 -5.03
C GLY A 33 -2.54 5.46 -4.59
N ILE A 34 -1.77 5.35 -3.50
CA ILE A 34 -0.93 6.46 -3.02
C ILE A 34 0.26 6.69 -3.96
N GLN A 35 0.89 5.62 -4.47
CA GLN A 35 1.98 5.76 -5.43
C GLN A 35 1.55 6.51 -6.70
N SER A 36 0.32 6.24 -7.17
CA SER A 36 -0.29 6.97 -8.28
C SER A 36 -0.55 8.44 -7.92
N LEU A 37 -0.98 8.72 -6.69
CA LEU A 37 -1.15 10.09 -6.20
C LEU A 37 0.18 10.84 -6.17
N ILE A 38 1.23 10.23 -5.60
CA ILE A 38 2.58 10.80 -5.55
C ILE A 38 3.05 11.14 -6.97
N SER A 39 2.92 10.19 -7.89
CA SER A 39 3.38 10.38 -9.28
C SER A 39 2.69 11.55 -9.98
N ARG A 40 1.43 11.85 -9.65
CA ARG A 40 0.66 12.94 -10.28
C ARG A 40 0.79 14.28 -9.58
N ARG A 41 0.86 14.30 -8.24
CA ARG A 41 0.79 15.55 -7.44
C ARG A 41 2.13 15.94 -6.84
N LEU A 42 3.02 14.99 -6.60
CA LEU A 42 4.26 15.15 -5.85
C LEU A 42 5.45 14.55 -6.62
N PRO A 43 5.74 15.02 -7.84
CA PRO A 43 6.78 14.41 -8.68
C PRO A 43 8.16 14.39 -8.01
N GLY A 44 8.46 15.37 -7.13
CA GLY A 44 9.70 15.42 -6.34
C GLY A 44 9.85 14.29 -5.32
N LEU A 45 8.77 13.57 -4.98
CA LEU A 45 8.77 12.39 -4.11
C LEU A 45 8.76 11.07 -4.88
N LYS A 46 8.66 11.10 -6.21
CA LYS A 46 8.71 9.89 -7.03
C LYS A 46 10.01 9.14 -6.75
N ASN A 47 9.92 7.85 -6.47
CA ASN A 47 11.04 6.97 -6.11
C ASN A 47 11.78 7.33 -4.79
N LYS A 48 11.31 8.33 -4.05
CA LYS A 48 11.85 8.72 -2.74
C LYS A 48 11.00 8.25 -1.57
N VAL A 49 9.87 7.59 -1.82
CA VAL A 49 8.96 7.08 -0.79
C VAL A 49 8.88 5.56 -0.87
N VAL A 50 9.06 4.89 0.26
CA VAL A 50 8.96 3.44 0.41
C VAL A 50 7.82 3.14 1.38
N PHE A 51 6.89 2.28 0.96
CA PHE A 51 5.77 1.84 1.79
C PHE A 51 6.01 0.43 2.31
N GLU A 52 5.81 0.24 3.60
CA GLU A 52 5.92 -1.03 4.30
C GLU A 52 4.63 -1.35 5.03
N LYS A 53 4.18 -2.60 4.96
CA LYS A 53 2.99 -3.05 5.69
C LYS A 53 3.36 -3.34 7.14
N ILE A 54 2.57 -2.83 8.08
CA ILE A 54 2.64 -3.27 9.48
C ILE A 54 1.83 -4.57 9.60
N PRO A 55 2.45 -5.71 9.94
CA PRO A 55 1.73 -6.96 10.14
C PRO A 55 0.94 -6.92 11.44
N GLY A 56 -0.34 -7.34 11.40
CA GLY A 56 -1.20 -7.45 12.57
C GLY A 56 -2.60 -6.89 12.33
N GLU A 57 -3.61 -7.56 12.88
CA GLU A 57 -4.99 -7.05 12.91
C GLU A 57 -5.13 -6.03 14.04
N THR A 58 -4.66 -4.82 13.81
CA THR A 58 -5.01 -3.69 14.66
C THR A 58 -6.38 -3.17 14.23
N LYS A 59 -7.30 -2.97 15.18
CA LYS A 59 -8.63 -2.39 14.92
C LYS A 59 -8.58 -0.91 14.49
N THR A 60 -7.44 -0.25 14.64
CA THR A 60 -7.25 1.18 14.44
C THR A 60 -6.19 1.47 13.39
N ASP A 61 -6.44 2.47 12.54
CA ASP A 61 -5.45 3.00 11.59
C ASP A 61 -4.16 3.41 12.32
N THR A 62 -3.04 2.83 11.90
CA THR A 62 -1.72 2.98 12.52
C THR A 62 -0.68 3.20 11.43
N ALA A 63 0.09 4.28 11.57
CA ALA A 63 1.23 4.52 10.71
C ALA A 63 2.37 5.21 11.46
N VAL A 64 3.59 4.87 11.06
CA VAL A 64 4.83 5.53 11.49
C VAL A 64 5.66 5.84 10.27
N TYR A 65 6.45 6.91 10.32
CA TYR A 65 7.30 7.31 9.21
C TYR A 65 8.63 7.86 9.69
N TYR A 66 9.68 7.54 8.95
CA TYR A 66 11.02 8.00 9.21
C TYR A 66 11.76 8.22 7.91
N THR A 67 12.83 9.01 7.95
CA THR A 67 13.72 9.18 6.80
C THR A 67 15.02 8.44 6.99
N LYS A 68 15.49 7.79 5.92
CA LYS A 68 16.79 7.13 5.88
C LYS A 68 17.31 7.20 4.45
N ASP A 69 18.61 7.45 4.27
CA ASP A 69 19.27 7.47 2.95
C ASP A 69 18.54 8.36 1.92
N ALA A 70 18.12 9.56 2.36
CA ALA A 70 17.35 10.52 1.56
C ALA A 70 15.99 10.02 1.02
N LYS A 71 15.45 8.94 1.60
CA LYS A 71 14.13 8.40 1.32
C LYS A 71 13.24 8.48 2.55
N LEU A 72 11.94 8.67 2.31
CA LEU A 72 10.89 8.58 3.30
C LEU A 72 10.36 7.15 3.34
N PHE A 73 10.42 6.53 4.52
CA PHE A 73 9.82 5.23 4.78
C PHE A 73 8.52 5.43 5.55
N ILE A 74 7.42 4.89 5.04
CA ILE A 74 6.10 4.92 5.67
C ILE A 74 5.69 3.48 5.95
N LYS A 75 5.58 3.14 7.24
CA LYS A 75 5.02 1.88 7.71
C LYS A 75 3.57 2.11 8.07
N ALA A 76 2.65 1.34 7.50
CA ALA A 76 1.22 1.49 7.77
C ALA A 76 0.44 0.17 7.69
N ASN A 77 -0.64 0.07 8.46
CA ASN A 77 -1.56 -1.06 8.45
C ASN A 77 -2.75 -0.90 7.50
N THR A 78 -3.02 0.32 7.01
CA THR A 78 -4.06 0.61 6.02
C THR A 78 -3.56 1.67 5.02
N LEU A 79 -4.23 1.74 3.87
CA LEU A 79 -3.98 2.78 2.87
C LEU A 79 -4.29 4.18 3.42
N ASN A 80 -5.34 4.30 4.24
CA ASN A 80 -5.71 5.58 4.84
C ASN A 80 -4.63 6.06 5.83
N ALA A 81 -4.12 5.17 6.68
CA ALA A 81 -3.03 5.48 7.61
C ALA A 81 -1.75 5.88 6.86
N ALA A 82 -1.41 5.21 5.75
CA ALA A 82 -0.28 5.60 4.90
C ALA A 82 -0.46 6.99 4.26
N SER A 83 -1.67 7.28 3.78
CA SER A 83 -2.00 8.59 3.18
C SER A 83 -1.89 9.72 4.21
N PHE A 84 -2.38 9.46 5.42
CA PHE A 84 -2.26 10.37 6.54
C PHE A 84 -0.80 10.63 6.89
N ALA A 85 0.01 9.59 7.04
CA ALA A 85 1.45 9.70 7.33
C ALA A 85 2.20 10.53 6.28
N LEU A 86 1.91 10.30 4.99
CA LEU A 86 2.48 11.09 3.90
C LEU A 86 2.12 12.58 4.03
N ASN A 87 0.83 12.88 4.23
CA ASN A 87 0.35 14.26 4.38
C ASN A 87 0.93 14.94 5.63
N ASP A 88 1.03 14.20 6.74
CA ASP A 88 1.62 14.70 7.98
C ASP A 88 3.10 15.06 7.81
N TYR A 89 3.87 14.20 7.13
CA TYR A 89 5.26 14.49 6.78
C TYR A 89 5.39 15.74 5.91
N LEU A 90 4.59 15.83 4.85
CA LEU A 90 4.59 16.97 3.93
C LEU A 90 4.30 18.30 4.65
N LYS A 91 3.32 18.30 5.55
CA LYS A 91 2.96 19.49 6.33
C LYS A 91 4.07 19.90 7.28
N LYS A 92 4.61 18.96 8.05
CA LYS A 92 5.57 19.25 9.13
C LYS A 92 6.98 19.54 8.63
N TYR A 93 7.41 18.81 7.59
CA TYR A 93 8.80 18.81 7.17
C TYR A 93 9.00 19.55 5.85
N CYS A 94 8.04 19.47 4.92
CA CYS A 94 8.16 20.08 3.60
C CYS A 94 7.37 21.40 3.48
N ASN A 95 6.75 21.91 4.55
CA ASN A 95 5.88 23.09 4.54
C ASN A 95 4.83 23.06 3.42
N SER A 96 4.37 21.85 3.06
CA SER A 96 3.46 21.61 1.94
C SER A 96 2.04 21.33 2.43
N SER A 97 1.03 21.81 1.72
CA SER A 97 -0.37 21.65 2.08
C SER A 97 -1.27 21.45 0.85
N PHE A 98 -2.33 20.66 1.04
CA PHE A 98 -3.39 20.44 0.05
C PHE A 98 -4.68 21.11 0.50
N SER A 99 -5.40 21.79 -0.40
CA SER A 99 -6.69 22.42 -0.08
C SER A 99 -7.64 22.49 -1.28
N HIS A 100 -8.92 22.75 -1.02
CA HIS A 100 -9.91 22.92 -2.10
C HIS A 100 -9.66 24.15 -2.98
N THR A 101 -8.99 25.17 -2.46
CA THR A 101 -8.74 26.44 -3.16
C THR A 101 -7.36 26.48 -3.83
N GLY A 102 -6.60 25.38 -3.77
CA GLY A 102 -5.25 25.30 -4.32
C GLY A 102 -4.28 24.61 -3.35
N ASP A 103 -3.19 24.10 -3.91
CA ASP A 103 -2.17 23.39 -3.15
C ASP A 103 -0.89 24.23 -3.08
N ASN A 104 -0.24 24.23 -1.91
CA ASN A 104 1.10 24.73 -1.74
C ASN A 104 2.05 23.55 -1.67
N ILE A 105 2.74 23.24 -2.77
CA ILE A 105 3.60 22.06 -2.87
C ILE A 105 5.04 22.51 -3.04
N HIS A 106 5.86 22.24 -2.04
CA HIS A 106 7.30 22.48 -2.05
C HIS A 106 8.03 21.24 -1.56
N ILE A 107 8.60 20.46 -2.48
CA ILE A 107 9.40 19.29 -2.13
C ILE A 107 10.88 19.64 -2.30
N PRO A 108 11.65 19.71 -1.21
CA PRO A 108 13.07 20.00 -1.30
C PRO A 108 13.80 18.85 -1.99
N GLU A 109 14.94 19.17 -2.62
CA GLU A 109 15.77 18.19 -3.30
C GLU A 109 16.24 17.08 -2.34
N ILE A 110 16.69 17.50 -1.15
CA ILE A 110 17.05 16.64 -0.03
C ILE A 110 15.89 16.60 0.96
N LEU A 111 15.39 15.40 1.25
CA LEU A 111 14.28 15.22 2.17
C LEU A 111 14.69 15.57 3.61
N PRO A 112 13.91 16.43 4.31
CA PRO A 112 14.18 16.76 5.70
C PRO A 112 14.06 15.53 6.59
N GLN A 113 14.91 15.47 7.62
CA GLN A 113 14.99 14.31 8.49
C GLN A 113 13.77 14.21 9.41
N ALA A 114 13.06 13.09 9.34
CA ALA A 114 12.02 12.70 10.30
C ALA A 114 12.53 11.50 11.10
N ASN A 115 12.85 11.73 12.37
CA ASN A 115 13.31 10.70 13.31
C ASN A 115 12.20 10.32 14.29
N LYS A 116 11.02 9.98 13.78
CA LYS A 116 9.94 9.47 14.63
C LYS A 116 9.80 7.96 14.41
N PRO A 117 10.17 7.11 15.39
CA PRO A 117 9.91 5.68 15.30
C PRO A 117 8.41 5.38 15.37
#